data_AF-A0A7S0S2L0-F1
#
_entry.id   AF-A0A7S0S2L0-F1
#
_cell.length_a   1.000
_cell.length_b   1.000
_cell.length_c   1.000
_cell.angle_alpha   90.00
_cell.angle_beta   90.00
_cell.angle_gamma   90.00
#
_symmetry.space_group_name_H-M   'P 1'
#
loop_
_entity.id
_entity.type
_entity.pdbx_description
1 polymer ?
#
loop_
_entity_poly.entity_id
_entity_poly.type
_entity_poly.pdbx_seq_one_letter_code
_entity_poly.pdbx_strand_id
1 'polypeptide(L)'
;MNAFNSGRSVCSLIRVLWLLALGTQALVTAPAAIAPSGSVPNPHKAGALCPKDRSLDIVLSRHHEDTTAMAEWLEQLVATKSLAGLTYCIHLFDKGPDELPAVMASLPAIDYFTKLPNLAREGHSYLTYIITQWEDMPLHVLFSQAVPNGLNRNMLSRIHLFKRECTRFLCLGSIATCGCDGCNFPFRMTVMREIWMMAQHDRCTKPFEACTEGQFIVARPTIRRHRLRAYKMLLNTLVAGPDDIVHQDFLLANATGALPPILPEDEVVTLEEFDEARFDGDNVYFGHVLERMWSPMFDCYSADTSMLRAAWDLVSTGQLQKKQQHCEHCGLGDREHKGKLRALGERCRGRRMRHCQPDVAGGG
;
A
#
# COMPACT_ATOMS: atom_id res chain seq x y z
N MET A 1 -10.71 -72.43 -59.01
CA MET A 1 -11.14 -73.27 -57.87
C MET A 1 -10.65 -72.62 -56.58
N ASN A 2 -11.49 -72.66 -55.53
CA ASN A 2 -11.26 -72.28 -54.12
C ASN A 2 -11.51 -70.81 -53.70
N ALA A 3 -12.80 -70.46 -53.62
CA ALA A 3 -13.62 -70.25 -52.41
C ALA A 3 -13.03 -69.77 -51.05
N PHE A 4 -13.91 -69.08 -50.30
CA PHE A 4 -13.94 -68.75 -48.84
C PHE A 4 -13.03 -67.59 -48.34
N ASN A 5 -13.40 -66.70 -47.40
CA ASN A 5 -14.68 -66.33 -46.79
C ASN A 5 -14.52 -65.06 -45.93
N SER A 6 -15.66 -64.39 -45.71
CA SER A 6 -16.08 -63.55 -44.58
C SER A 6 -15.11 -63.20 -43.44
N GLY A 7 -15.00 -61.89 -43.14
CA GLY A 7 -14.47 -61.38 -41.88
C GLY A 7 -14.90 -59.92 -41.61
N ARG A 8 -16.20 -59.66 -41.48
CA ARG A 8 -16.71 -58.40 -40.93
C ARG A 8 -17.06 -58.61 -39.45
N SER A 9 -16.80 -57.58 -38.64
CA SER A 9 -17.45 -57.30 -37.35
C SER A 9 -16.73 -57.73 -36.06
N VAL A 10 -15.63 -57.06 -35.66
CA VAL A 10 -15.26 -56.94 -34.22
C VAL A 10 -14.59 -55.59 -33.82
N CYS A 11 -14.27 -54.65 -34.73
CA CYS A 11 -13.45 -53.48 -34.32
C CYS A 11 -14.19 -52.26 -33.74
N SER A 12 -15.52 -52.25 -33.59
CA SER A 12 -16.25 -51.01 -33.26
C SER A 12 -16.74 -50.86 -31.82
N LEU A 13 -16.53 -51.85 -30.94
CA LEU A 13 -17.05 -51.81 -29.55
C LEU A 13 -16.01 -51.51 -28.47
N ILE A 14 -14.70 -51.52 -28.78
CA ILE A 14 -13.65 -51.26 -27.77
C ILE A 14 -13.33 -49.76 -27.60
N ARG A 15 -13.73 -48.90 -28.55
CA ARG A 15 -13.48 -47.45 -28.44
C ARG A 15 -14.48 -46.68 -27.58
N VAL A 16 -15.63 -47.25 -27.25
CA VAL A 16 -16.66 -46.57 -26.43
C VAL A 16 -16.42 -46.75 -24.92
N LEU A 17 -15.74 -47.83 -24.50
CA LEU A 17 -15.49 -48.09 -23.08
C LEU A 17 -14.27 -47.34 -22.50
N TRP A 18 -13.35 -46.84 -23.32
CA TRP A 18 -12.22 -46.03 -22.84
C TRP A 18 -12.57 -44.55 -22.59
N LEU A 19 -13.72 -44.07 -23.08
CA LEU A 19 -14.16 -42.68 -22.85
C LEU A 19 -14.99 -42.51 -21.56
N LEU A 20 -15.39 -43.60 -20.90
CA LEU A 20 -16.12 -43.55 -19.62
C LEU A 20 -15.22 -43.71 -18.38
N ALA A 21 -13.94 -44.02 -18.56
CA ALA A 21 -12.99 -44.23 -17.45
C ALA A 21 -12.13 -42.99 -17.10
N LEU A 22 -12.27 -41.87 -17.82
CA LEU A 22 -11.57 -40.59 -17.56
C LEU A 22 -12.51 -39.49 -17.05
N GLY A 23 -13.70 -39.87 -16.58
CA GLY A 23 -14.75 -38.96 -16.12
C GLY A 23 -14.73 -38.63 -14.62
N THR A 24 -13.70 -38.99 -13.86
CA THR A 24 -13.48 -38.38 -12.55
C THR A 24 -12.88 -37.01 -12.76
N GLN A 25 -13.74 -36.04 -13.04
CA GLN A 25 -13.41 -34.64 -12.84
C GLN A 25 -12.90 -34.52 -11.40
N ALA A 26 -11.60 -34.31 -11.24
CA ALA A 26 -11.11 -33.67 -10.04
C ALA A 26 -11.90 -32.36 -9.97
N LEU A 27 -12.86 -32.29 -9.06
CA LEU A 27 -13.37 -31.01 -8.60
C LEU A 27 -12.14 -30.31 -8.05
N VAL A 28 -11.52 -29.47 -8.87
CA VAL A 28 -10.68 -28.39 -8.39
C VAL A 28 -11.66 -27.53 -7.62
N THR A 29 -11.80 -27.82 -6.33
CA THR A 29 -12.44 -26.93 -5.39
C THR A 29 -11.60 -25.67 -5.47
N ALA A 30 -12.10 -24.66 -6.21
CA ALA A 30 -11.53 -23.34 -6.13
C ALA A 30 -11.43 -23.02 -4.63
N PRO A 31 -10.24 -22.64 -4.12
CA PRO A 31 -10.11 -22.32 -2.72
C PRO A 31 -11.19 -21.30 -2.41
N ALA A 32 -12.03 -21.61 -1.42
CA ALA A 32 -13.11 -20.74 -1.02
C ALA A 32 -12.49 -19.35 -0.84
N ALA A 33 -12.93 -18.39 -1.65
CA ALA A 33 -12.47 -17.02 -1.52
C ALA A 33 -12.70 -16.65 -0.06
N ILE A 34 -11.63 -16.47 0.71
CA ILE A 34 -11.69 -16.07 2.10
C ILE A 34 -12.32 -14.68 2.06
N ALA A 35 -13.64 -14.63 2.23
CA ALA A 35 -14.34 -13.37 2.34
C ALA A 35 -13.74 -12.71 3.58
N PRO A 36 -13.17 -11.50 3.48
CA PRO A 36 -12.64 -10.82 4.64
C PRO A 36 -13.76 -10.75 5.68
N SER A 37 -13.45 -11.20 6.90
CA SER A 37 -14.34 -11.00 8.05
C SER A 37 -14.66 -9.51 8.08
N GLY A 38 -15.93 -9.15 7.96
CA GLY A 38 -16.34 -7.75 7.82
C GLY A 38 -15.81 -6.91 8.98
N SER A 39 -15.48 -5.65 8.72
CA SER A 39 -15.02 -4.73 9.77
C SER A 39 -16.11 -4.57 10.85
N VAL A 40 -15.77 -4.85 12.10
CA VAL A 40 -16.69 -4.75 13.25
C VAL A 40 -16.39 -3.47 14.02
N PRO A 41 -17.39 -2.64 14.36
CA PRO A 41 -17.20 -1.49 15.25
C PRO A 41 -16.69 -1.92 16.63
N ASN A 42 -15.87 -1.09 17.27
CA ASN A 42 -15.42 -1.35 18.63
C ASN A 42 -16.54 -1.12 19.66
N PRO A 43 -17.08 -2.15 20.34
CA PRO A 43 -18.12 -1.96 21.34
C PRO A 43 -17.60 -1.27 22.61
N HIS A 44 -16.28 -1.25 22.82
CA HIS A 44 -15.64 -0.62 23.97
C HIS A 44 -15.35 0.88 23.77
N LYS A 45 -15.63 1.43 22.57
CA LYS A 45 -15.49 2.87 22.31
C LYS A 45 -16.76 3.61 22.73
N ALA A 46 -16.64 4.46 23.74
CA ALA A 46 -17.72 5.34 24.19
C ALA A 46 -17.90 6.51 23.21
N GLY A 47 -18.75 6.38 22.19
CA GLY A 47 -18.99 7.45 21.24
C GLY A 47 -19.63 7.01 19.92
N ALA A 48 -20.05 8.00 19.13
CA ALA A 48 -20.68 7.78 17.83
C ALA A 48 -19.74 7.07 16.83
N LEU A 49 -20.33 6.32 15.91
CA LEU A 49 -19.71 5.78 14.70
C LEU A 49 -18.87 6.84 13.97
N CYS A 50 -17.93 6.38 13.14
CA CYS A 50 -17.10 7.23 12.28
C CYS A 50 -17.82 8.48 11.74
N PRO A 51 -17.28 9.70 11.93
CA PRO A 51 -17.84 10.88 11.32
C PRO A 51 -17.88 10.74 9.80
N LYS A 52 -19.03 11.02 9.18
CA LYS A 52 -19.19 10.94 7.72
C LYS A 52 -18.35 11.98 6.98
N ASP A 53 -18.08 13.10 7.62
CA ASP A 53 -17.28 14.22 7.13
C ASP A 53 -15.81 14.13 7.53
N ARG A 54 -15.36 12.96 8.01
CA ARG A 54 -13.97 12.77 8.45
C ARG A 54 -12.98 13.10 7.33
N SER A 55 -11.89 13.74 7.72
CA SER A 55 -10.87 14.25 6.79
C SER A 55 -9.68 13.30 6.63
N LEU A 56 -9.50 12.40 7.58
CA LEU A 56 -8.39 11.45 7.65
C LEU A 56 -8.89 10.11 8.16
N ASP A 57 -8.36 9.00 7.65
CA ASP A 57 -8.41 7.71 8.35
C ASP A 57 -7.01 7.27 8.73
N ILE A 58 -6.88 6.62 9.89
CA ILE A 58 -5.66 6.00 10.38
C ILE A 58 -5.85 4.49 10.28
N VAL A 59 -5.03 3.85 9.45
CA VAL A 59 -5.11 2.43 9.13
C VAL A 59 -3.87 1.75 9.68
N LEU A 60 -4.10 0.87 10.65
CA LEU A 60 -3.07 0.15 11.37
C LEU A 60 -3.12 -1.32 11.00
N SER A 61 -1.97 -1.92 10.72
CA SER A 61 -1.81 -3.36 10.57
C SER A 61 -1.07 -3.90 11.79
N ARG A 62 -1.70 -4.79 12.55
CA ARG A 62 -1.12 -5.49 13.70
C ARG A 62 -0.91 -6.96 13.36
N HIS A 63 0.16 -7.54 13.85
CA HIS A 63 0.40 -8.97 13.91
C HIS A 63 0.73 -9.38 15.36
N HIS A 64 1.98 -9.23 15.79
CA HIS A 64 2.44 -9.63 17.13
C HIS A 64 2.76 -8.45 18.05
N GLU A 65 2.43 -7.23 17.65
CA GLU A 65 2.71 -6.05 18.47
C GLU A 65 1.91 -6.09 19.78
N ASP A 66 2.59 -5.74 20.86
CA ASP A 66 2.00 -5.61 22.20
C ASP A 66 0.93 -4.51 22.23
N THR A 67 -0.23 -4.82 22.80
CA THR A 67 -1.36 -3.89 22.81
C THR A 67 -1.13 -2.69 23.72
N THR A 68 -0.30 -2.81 24.75
CA THR A 68 0.06 -1.68 25.63
C THR A 68 0.94 -0.69 24.88
N ALA A 69 2.00 -1.18 24.24
CA ALA A 69 2.87 -0.38 23.39
C ALA A 69 2.08 0.29 22.24
N MET A 70 1.10 -0.41 21.67
CA MET A 70 0.21 0.15 20.66
C MET A 70 -0.69 1.27 21.22
N ALA A 71 -1.22 1.12 22.44
CA ALA A 71 -2.02 2.16 23.09
C ALA A 71 -1.17 3.43 23.33
N GLU A 72 0.04 3.28 23.85
CA GLU A 72 0.99 4.38 24.09
C GLU A 72 1.40 5.07 22.78
N TRP A 73 1.65 4.29 21.72
CA TRP A 73 1.95 4.82 20.40
C TRP A 73 0.76 5.61 19.83
N LEU A 74 -0.45 5.06 19.93
CA LEU A 74 -1.66 5.72 19.45
C LEU A 74 -1.91 7.04 20.15
N GLU A 75 -1.70 7.10 21.46
CA GLU A 75 -1.81 8.34 22.24
C GLU A 75 -0.86 9.42 21.71
N GLN A 76 0.41 9.06 21.45
CA GLN A 76 1.38 9.98 20.87
C GLN A 76 1.02 10.41 19.45
N LEU A 77 0.57 9.47 18.62
CA LEU A 77 0.16 9.73 17.24
C LEU A 77 -0.99 10.74 17.20
N VAL A 78 -2.07 10.50 17.93
CA VAL A 78 -3.24 11.39 17.91
C VAL A 78 -2.99 12.74 18.59
N ALA A 79 -2.05 12.79 19.55
CA ALA A 79 -1.61 14.05 20.16
C ALA A 79 -0.74 14.90 19.21
N THR A 80 -0.35 14.39 18.04
CA THR A 80 0.49 15.12 17.09
C THR A 80 -0.22 16.37 16.58
N LYS A 81 0.41 17.54 16.74
CA LYS A 81 -0.16 18.85 16.40
C LYS A 81 -0.70 18.98 14.96
N SER A 82 -0.11 18.30 13.98
CA SER A 82 -0.59 18.34 12.59
C SER A 82 -1.86 17.52 12.36
N LEU A 83 -2.22 16.65 13.30
CA LEU A 83 -3.50 15.93 13.32
C LEU A 83 -4.55 16.63 14.19
N ALA A 84 -4.12 17.58 15.04
CA ALA A 84 -5.03 18.35 15.89
C ALA A 84 -6.08 19.10 15.06
N GLY A 85 -7.35 18.95 15.45
CA GLY A 85 -8.48 19.57 14.75
C GLY A 85 -8.94 18.83 13.49
N LEU A 86 -8.30 17.71 13.12
CA LEU A 86 -8.84 16.80 12.13
C LEU A 86 -9.87 15.88 12.77
N THR A 87 -10.92 15.59 12.01
CA THR A 87 -11.84 14.48 12.28
C THR A 87 -11.30 13.24 11.60
N TYR A 88 -11.17 12.13 12.33
CA TYR A 88 -10.64 10.87 11.80
C TYR A 88 -11.26 9.63 12.43
N CYS A 89 -11.04 8.49 11.77
CA CYS A 89 -11.29 7.17 12.33
C CYS A 89 -10.03 6.32 12.34
N ILE A 90 -9.97 5.38 13.28
CA ILE A 90 -8.87 4.45 13.43
C ILE A 90 -9.37 3.04 13.12
N HIS A 91 -8.83 2.46 12.05
CA HIS A 91 -9.07 1.10 11.60
C HIS A 91 -7.89 0.22 11.99
N LEU A 92 -8.14 -0.84 12.77
CA LEU A 92 -7.18 -1.88 13.06
C LEU A 92 -7.47 -3.12 12.23
N PHE A 93 -6.50 -3.52 11.42
CA PHE A 93 -6.45 -4.84 10.81
C PHE A 93 -5.56 -5.72 11.68
N ASP A 94 -6.18 -6.59 12.46
CA ASP A 94 -5.50 -7.51 13.36
C ASP A 94 -5.25 -8.85 12.68
N LYS A 95 -3.98 -9.21 12.56
CA LYS A 95 -3.48 -10.43 11.96
C LYS A 95 -2.87 -11.38 13.00
N GLY A 96 -2.83 -10.96 14.27
CA GLY A 96 -2.22 -11.70 15.37
C GLY A 96 -2.91 -13.02 15.68
N PRO A 97 -2.29 -13.88 16.50
CA PRO A 97 -2.92 -15.09 17.00
C PRO A 97 -3.97 -14.80 18.08
N ASP A 98 -3.95 -13.61 18.69
CA ASP A 98 -4.84 -13.26 19.80
C ASP A 98 -6.31 -13.21 19.39
N GLU A 99 -7.18 -13.49 20.36
CA GLU A 99 -8.63 -13.37 20.19
C GLU A 99 -9.06 -11.90 20.08
N LEU A 100 -9.83 -11.59 19.05
CA LEU A 100 -10.25 -10.23 18.72
C LEU A 100 -10.90 -9.49 19.91
N PRO A 101 -11.81 -10.09 20.70
CA PRO A 101 -12.42 -9.39 21.84
C PRO A 101 -11.43 -8.89 22.88
N ALA A 102 -10.33 -9.61 23.12
CA ALA A 102 -9.30 -9.21 24.08
C ALA A 102 -8.55 -7.97 23.59
N VAL A 103 -8.21 -7.93 22.30
CA VAL A 103 -7.55 -6.79 21.64
C VAL A 103 -8.47 -5.56 21.61
N MET A 104 -9.77 -5.76 21.38
CA MET A 104 -10.75 -4.68 21.38
C MET A 104 -10.90 -4.02 22.74
N ALA A 105 -10.88 -4.83 23.81
CA ALA A 105 -10.97 -4.34 25.18
C ALA A 105 -9.73 -3.54 25.60
N SER A 106 -8.53 -3.89 25.13
CA SER A 106 -7.29 -3.18 25.45
C SER A 106 -7.06 -1.89 24.65
N LEU A 107 -7.78 -1.70 23.54
CA LEU A 107 -7.57 -0.59 22.60
C LEU A 107 -8.87 0.22 22.35
N PRO A 108 -9.42 0.90 23.35
CA PRO A 108 -10.70 1.63 23.25
C PRO A 108 -10.69 2.82 22.27
N ALA A 109 -9.49 3.29 21.86
CA ALA A 109 -9.35 4.35 20.88
C ALA A 109 -9.73 3.92 19.44
N ILE A 110 -9.60 2.63 19.14
CA ILE A 110 -9.87 2.06 17.81
C ILE A 110 -11.37 2.09 17.51
N ASP A 111 -11.73 2.53 16.30
CA ASP A 111 -13.11 2.60 15.83
C ASP A 111 -13.57 1.28 15.22
N TYR A 112 -12.74 0.66 14.38
CA TYR A 112 -13.07 -0.54 13.63
C TYR A 112 -11.98 -1.58 13.73
N PHE A 113 -12.40 -2.82 13.92
CA PHE A 113 -11.54 -3.99 13.94
C PHE A 113 -11.85 -4.90 12.77
N THR A 114 -10.82 -5.40 12.11
CA THR A 114 -10.93 -6.40 11.06
C THR A 114 -9.92 -7.50 11.31
N LYS A 115 -10.39 -8.73 11.57
CA LYS A 115 -9.50 -9.89 11.66
C LYS A 115 -9.12 -10.33 10.25
N LEU A 116 -7.82 -10.46 9.98
CA LEU A 116 -7.30 -10.98 8.71
C LEU A 116 -6.31 -12.12 8.97
N PRO A 117 -6.17 -13.08 8.04
CA PRO A 117 -5.06 -14.03 8.11
C PRO A 117 -3.72 -13.30 7.93
N ASN A 118 -2.66 -13.83 8.54
CA ASN A 118 -1.31 -13.29 8.40
C ASN A 118 -0.69 -13.59 7.02
N LEU A 119 -1.23 -12.96 5.97
CA LEU A 119 -0.73 -13.05 4.60
C LEU A 119 -0.01 -11.75 4.23
N ALA A 120 1.20 -11.86 3.68
CA ALA A 120 1.94 -10.79 3.02
C ALA A 120 1.91 -9.41 3.73
N ARG A 121 2.29 -9.45 5.01
CA ARG A 121 2.57 -8.30 5.88
C ARG A 121 1.46 -7.23 5.90
N GLU A 122 1.81 -5.94 5.95
CA GLU A 122 0.88 -4.81 6.06
C GLU A 122 0.16 -4.53 4.72
N GLY A 123 0.75 -4.96 3.60
CA GLY A 123 0.18 -4.78 2.26
C GLY A 123 -1.21 -5.39 2.11
N HIS A 124 -1.45 -6.54 2.73
CA HIS A 124 -2.78 -7.16 2.80
C HIS A 124 -3.79 -6.21 3.46
N SER A 125 -3.48 -5.71 4.65
CA SER A 125 -4.33 -4.79 5.40
C SER A 125 -4.66 -3.52 4.60
N TYR A 126 -3.66 -2.93 3.96
CA TYR A 126 -3.82 -1.66 3.24
C TYR A 126 -4.66 -1.81 1.97
N LEU A 127 -4.42 -2.87 1.20
CA LEU A 127 -5.22 -3.16 0.01
C LEU A 127 -6.67 -3.48 0.40
N THR A 128 -6.87 -4.27 1.45
CA THR A 128 -8.21 -4.57 1.98
C THR A 128 -8.93 -3.28 2.38
N TYR A 129 -8.27 -2.36 3.09
CA TYR A 129 -8.84 -1.06 3.41
C TYR A 129 -9.21 -0.26 2.15
N ILE A 130 -8.29 -0.11 1.20
CA ILE A 130 -8.52 0.66 -0.03
C ILE A 130 -9.73 0.12 -0.79
N ILE A 131 -9.85 -1.21 -0.89
CA ILE A 131 -10.93 -1.87 -1.63
C ILE A 131 -12.27 -1.73 -0.90
N THR A 132 -12.29 -1.96 0.42
CA THR A 132 -13.53 -1.96 1.21
C THR A 132 -14.06 -0.55 1.46
N GLN A 133 -13.17 0.44 1.61
CA GLN A 133 -13.54 1.83 1.83
C GLN A 133 -13.55 2.65 0.54
N TRP A 134 -13.51 2.02 -0.64
CA TRP A 134 -13.31 2.72 -1.91
C TRP A 134 -14.26 3.91 -2.11
N GLU A 135 -15.55 3.74 -1.79
CA GLU A 135 -16.57 4.78 -1.93
C GLU A 135 -16.55 5.81 -0.79
N ASP A 136 -16.39 5.33 0.46
CA ASP A 136 -16.50 6.12 1.70
C ASP A 136 -15.16 6.62 2.25
N MET A 137 -14.07 6.49 1.48
CA MET A 137 -12.72 6.90 1.86
C MET A 137 -12.67 8.42 2.13
N PRO A 138 -12.01 8.88 3.21
CA PRO A 138 -11.84 10.30 3.49
C PRO A 138 -10.84 10.97 2.54
N LEU A 139 -10.53 12.26 2.78
CA LEU A 139 -9.59 12.99 1.92
C LEU A 139 -8.17 12.43 1.99
N HIS A 140 -7.71 12.00 3.17
CA HIS A 140 -6.39 11.42 3.40
C HIS A 140 -6.48 10.12 4.17
N VAL A 141 -5.49 9.26 3.99
CA VAL A 141 -5.35 8.03 4.77
C VAL A 141 -3.91 7.94 5.23
N LEU A 142 -3.70 7.71 6.53
CA LEU A 142 -2.43 7.36 7.13
C LEU A 142 -2.37 5.84 7.25
N PHE A 143 -1.42 5.22 6.58
CA PHE A 143 -1.13 3.79 6.69
C PHE A 143 0.10 3.60 7.58
N SER A 144 0.02 2.68 8.53
CA SER A 144 1.12 2.35 9.43
C SER A 144 1.05 0.92 9.94
N GLN A 145 2.18 0.40 10.42
CA GLN A 145 2.22 -0.69 11.38
C GLN A 145 1.54 -0.25 12.67
N ALA A 146 1.03 -1.21 13.44
CA ALA A 146 0.39 -0.94 14.73
C ALA A 146 1.36 -0.33 15.75
N VAL A 147 2.60 -0.82 15.77
CA VAL A 147 3.72 -0.19 16.48
C VAL A 147 4.88 -0.10 15.49
N PRO A 148 5.17 1.10 14.94
CA PRO A 148 6.33 1.30 14.07
C PRO A 148 7.62 0.82 14.74
N ASN A 149 8.47 0.10 14.00
CA ASN A 149 9.77 -0.35 14.51
C ASN A 149 10.60 0.85 15.00
N GLY A 150 11.41 0.68 16.05
CA GLY A 150 12.26 1.71 16.65
C GLY A 150 13.35 2.31 15.74
N LEU A 151 13.52 1.81 14.51
CA LEU A 151 14.27 2.50 13.45
C LEU A 151 13.52 3.75 12.94
N ASN A 152 12.20 3.80 13.15
CA ASN A 152 11.33 4.87 12.68
C ASN A 152 11.16 6.00 13.71
N ARG A 153 12.24 6.36 14.41
CA ARG A 153 12.28 7.43 15.43
C ARG A 153 11.81 8.80 14.91
N ASN A 154 11.68 8.94 13.60
CA ASN A 154 11.33 10.18 12.92
C ASN A 154 9.90 10.19 12.36
N MET A 155 9.10 9.14 12.57
CA MET A 155 7.73 9.10 12.05
C MET A 155 6.90 10.30 12.52
N LEU A 156 6.83 10.55 13.84
CA LEU A 156 6.08 11.68 14.41
C LEU A 156 6.60 13.02 13.86
N SER A 157 7.93 13.18 13.78
CA SER A 157 8.57 14.36 13.19
C SER A 157 8.15 14.59 11.73
N ARG A 158 8.03 13.52 10.94
CA ARG A 158 7.56 13.59 9.55
C ARG A 158 6.08 13.89 9.46
N ILE A 159 5.25 13.38 10.37
CA ILE A 159 3.82 13.71 10.42
C ILE A 159 3.61 15.22 10.62
N HIS A 160 4.52 15.95 11.27
CA HIS A 160 4.43 17.42 11.35
C HIS A 160 4.51 18.14 9.98
N LEU A 161 5.06 17.48 8.96
CA LEU A 161 5.08 17.98 7.58
C LEU A 161 3.74 17.82 6.88
N PHE A 162 2.82 17.01 7.44
CA PHE A 162 1.48 16.85 6.90
C PHE A 162 0.73 18.19 6.86
N LYS A 163 0.23 18.51 5.67
CA LYS A 163 -0.69 19.62 5.38
C LYS A 163 -1.88 19.06 4.60
N ARG A 164 -3.08 19.13 5.19
CA ARG A 164 -4.32 18.61 4.59
C ARG A 164 -4.57 19.18 3.19
N GLU A 165 -4.16 20.42 2.94
CA GLU A 165 -4.50 21.16 1.72
C GLU A 165 -3.66 20.72 0.52
N CYS A 166 -2.46 20.19 0.75
CA CYS A 166 -1.52 19.93 -0.35
C CYS A 166 -0.71 18.64 -0.25
N THR A 167 -0.83 17.87 0.83
CA THR A 167 -0.15 16.56 0.90
C THR A 167 -0.83 15.59 -0.05
N ARG A 168 -0.10 15.14 -1.08
CA ARG A 168 -0.56 14.09 -2.00
C ARG A 168 -0.10 12.70 -1.58
N PHE A 169 1.14 12.62 -1.14
CA PHE A 169 1.81 11.47 -0.56
C PHE A 169 2.91 12.01 0.38
N LEU A 170 3.07 11.40 1.54
CA LEU A 170 4.11 11.72 2.51
C LEU A 170 4.65 10.42 3.08
N CYS A 171 5.92 10.13 2.78
CA CYS A 171 6.59 8.97 3.36
C CYS A 171 6.91 9.21 4.84
N LEU A 172 6.45 8.31 5.71
CA LEU A 172 6.73 8.35 7.13
C LEU A 172 7.87 7.42 7.53
N GLY A 173 8.09 6.33 6.79
CA GLY A 173 9.20 5.40 7.01
C GLY A 173 10.54 5.84 6.43
N SER A 174 11.53 4.95 6.50
CA SER A 174 12.84 5.23 5.90
C SER A 174 12.73 5.39 4.37
N ILE A 175 13.66 6.14 3.77
CA ILE A 175 13.69 6.34 2.32
C ILE A 175 14.93 5.62 1.79
N ALA A 176 14.71 4.73 0.82
CA ALA A 176 15.78 4.02 0.13
C ALA A 176 15.76 4.33 -1.36
N THR A 177 16.93 4.36 -2.00
CA THR A 177 17.03 4.36 -3.46
C THR A 177 16.92 2.93 -3.96
N CYS A 178 15.94 2.68 -4.82
CA CYS A 178 15.67 1.39 -5.41
C CYS A 178 15.91 1.41 -6.91
N GLY A 179 16.44 0.32 -7.44
CA GLY A 179 16.37 0.01 -8.86
C GLY A 179 15.08 -0.71 -9.22
N CYS A 180 14.92 -0.97 -10.51
CA CYS A 180 13.76 -1.69 -11.04
C CYS A 180 13.71 -3.17 -10.64
N ASP A 181 14.82 -3.72 -10.15
CA ASP A 181 14.96 -5.12 -9.74
C ASP A 181 15.26 -5.25 -8.24
N GLY A 182 15.11 -4.19 -7.42
CA GLY A 182 15.35 -4.28 -5.98
C GLY A 182 15.93 -3.02 -5.33
N CYS A 183 16.06 -3.08 -4.00
CA CYS A 183 16.38 -1.93 -3.14
C CYS A 183 17.57 -2.19 -2.20
N ASN A 184 18.75 -2.53 -2.73
CA ASN A 184 19.91 -2.99 -1.94
C ASN A 184 19.57 -4.20 -1.04
N PHE A 185 18.74 -5.12 -1.54
CA PHE A 185 18.49 -6.40 -0.90
C PHE A 185 19.32 -7.49 -1.60
N PRO A 186 19.70 -8.57 -0.88
CA PRO A 186 20.48 -9.67 -1.44
C PRO A 186 19.70 -10.53 -2.45
N PHE A 187 18.51 -10.13 -2.85
CA PHE A 187 17.69 -10.84 -3.82
C PHE A 187 17.03 -9.87 -4.80
N ARG A 188 16.85 -10.34 -6.03
CA ARG A 188 16.11 -9.60 -7.06
C ARG A 188 14.64 -9.54 -6.67
N MET A 189 14.03 -8.39 -6.90
CA MET A 189 12.62 -8.08 -6.71
C MET A 189 11.96 -7.88 -8.07
N THR A 190 11.95 -8.93 -8.91
CA THR A 190 11.53 -8.86 -10.33
C THR A 190 10.14 -8.25 -10.49
N VAL A 191 9.23 -8.63 -9.60
CA VAL A 191 7.82 -8.20 -9.56
C VAL A 191 7.66 -6.66 -9.40
N MET A 192 8.70 -5.95 -8.98
CA MET A 192 8.69 -4.47 -8.95
C MET A 192 8.47 -3.88 -10.34
N ARG A 193 8.94 -4.53 -11.42
CA ARG A 193 8.76 -4.04 -12.79
C ARG A 193 7.30 -4.07 -13.21
N GLU A 194 6.59 -5.14 -12.89
CA GLU A 194 5.17 -5.33 -13.18
C GLU A 194 4.32 -4.32 -12.44
N ILE A 195 4.59 -4.14 -11.14
CA ILE A 195 3.90 -3.13 -10.33
C ILE A 195 4.20 -1.73 -10.87
N TRP A 196 5.45 -1.45 -11.26
CA TRP A 196 5.81 -0.19 -11.90
C TRP A 196 5.04 0.04 -13.19
N MET A 197 5.01 -0.94 -14.10
CA MET A 197 4.29 -0.82 -15.38
C MET A 197 2.80 -0.58 -15.17
N MET A 198 2.20 -1.24 -14.18
CA MET A 198 0.82 -1.00 -13.80
C MET A 198 0.63 0.42 -13.23
N ALA A 199 1.54 0.90 -12.39
CA ALA A 199 1.44 2.20 -11.72
C ALA A 199 1.76 3.39 -12.64
N GLN A 200 2.76 3.26 -13.49
CA GLN A 200 3.32 4.35 -14.28
C GLN A 200 2.93 4.29 -15.75
N HIS A 201 2.33 3.17 -16.19
CA HIS A 201 2.05 2.91 -17.60
C HIS A 201 3.28 3.04 -18.51
N ASP A 202 4.46 2.80 -17.93
CA ASP A 202 5.77 2.88 -18.60
C ASP A 202 6.72 1.82 -18.03
N ARG A 203 7.82 1.56 -18.72
CA ARG A 203 8.88 0.67 -18.24
C ARG A 203 9.66 1.33 -17.13
N CYS A 204 10.01 0.55 -16.11
CA CYS A 204 10.98 1.01 -15.12
C CYS A 204 12.37 1.10 -15.78
N THR A 205 12.89 2.31 -15.91
CA THR A 205 14.16 2.60 -16.60
C THR A 205 15.21 3.27 -15.71
N LYS A 206 14.82 3.73 -14.51
CA LYS A 206 15.68 4.53 -13.64
C LYS A 206 15.48 4.14 -12.18
N PRO A 207 16.51 4.36 -11.34
CA PRO A 207 16.33 4.29 -9.90
C PRO A 207 15.27 5.28 -9.41
N PHE A 208 14.66 4.96 -8.28
CA PHE A 208 13.61 5.75 -7.66
C PHE A 208 13.70 5.72 -6.14
N GLU A 209 13.06 6.68 -5.48
CA GLU A 209 12.96 6.69 -4.02
C GLU A 209 11.75 5.88 -3.56
N ALA A 210 11.99 4.86 -2.74
CA ALA A 210 10.97 4.07 -2.09
C ALA A 210 10.80 4.50 -0.64
N CYS A 211 9.54 4.63 -0.21
CA CYS A 211 9.20 4.66 1.20
C CYS A 211 9.23 3.24 1.76
N THR A 212 10.28 2.89 2.49
CA THR A 212 10.39 1.57 3.12
C THR A 212 9.54 1.53 4.39
N GLU A 213 9.26 0.33 4.88
CA GLU A 213 8.44 0.02 6.07
C GLU A 213 6.93 0.22 5.89
N GLY A 214 6.47 0.69 4.73
CA GLY A 214 5.04 0.78 4.40
C GLY A 214 4.28 1.86 5.16
N GLN A 215 4.95 2.82 5.77
CA GLN A 215 4.31 3.86 6.58
C GLN A 215 4.23 5.18 5.80
N PHE A 216 3.03 5.67 5.52
CA PHE A 216 2.83 6.88 4.72
C PHE A 216 1.45 7.52 4.91
N ILE A 217 1.33 8.80 4.57
CA ILE A 217 0.04 9.48 4.39
C ILE A 217 -0.19 9.70 2.91
N VAL A 218 -1.37 9.36 2.40
CA VAL A 218 -1.71 9.56 0.98
C VAL A 218 -3.09 10.16 0.84
N ALA A 219 -3.26 11.03 -0.17
CA ALA A 219 -4.55 11.62 -0.48
C ALA A 219 -5.40 10.67 -1.32
N ARG A 220 -6.71 10.64 -1.07
CA ARG A 220 -7.69 9.87 -1.86
C ARG A 220 -7.62 10.16 -3.35
N PRO A 221 -7.48 11.42 -3.84
CA PRO A 221 -7.27 11.65 -5.27
C PRO A 221 -6.04 10.96 -5.84
N THR A 222 -4.98 10.77 -5.04
CA THR A 222 -3.76 10.05 -5.44
C THR A 222 -4.01 8.55 -5.51
N ILE A 223 -4.70 7.96 -4.52
CA ILE A 223 -5.16 6.57 -4.58
C ILE A 223 -6.07 6.34 -5.81
N ARG A 224 -7.03 7.23 -6.05
CA ARG A 224 -7.98 7.12 -7.16
C ARG A 224 -7.40 7.39 -8.55
N ARG A 225 -6.10 7.69 -8.67
CA ARG A 225 -5.42 7.67 -9.99
C ARG A 225 -5.45 6.28 -10.61
N HIS A 226 -5.42 5.25 -9.76
CA HIS A 226 -5.58 3.88 -10.17
C HIS A 226 -7.04 3.45 -10.07
N ARG A 227 -7.45 2.55 -10.96
CA ARG A 227 -8.79 1.97 -10.89
C ARG A 227 -8.84 0.97 -9.74
N LEU A 228 -10.01 0.82 -9.10
CA LEU A 228 -10.26 -0.20 -8.06
C LEU A 228 -9.80 -1.61 -8.48
N ARG A 229 -9.92 -1.95 -9.77
CA ARG A 229 -9.45 -3.22 -10.33
C ARG A 229 -7.95 -3.46 -10.13
N ALA A 230 -7.11 -2.42 -10.19
CA ALA A 230 -5.67 -2.56 -9.98
C ALA A 230 -5.37 -3.00 -8.54
N TYR A 231 -6.02 -2.38 -7.55
CA TYR A 231 -5.91 -2.77 -6.14
C TYR A 231 -6.41 -4.18 -5.88
N LYS A 232 -7.55 -4.58 -6.48
CA LYS A 232 -8.05 -5.96 -6.39
C LYS A 232 -7.08 -6.97 -7.00
N MET A 233 -6.45 -6.63 -8.12
CA MET A 233 -5.44 -7.48 -8.75
C MET A 233 -4.22 -7.65 -7.85
N LEU A 234 -3.69 -6.56 -7.30
CA LEU A 234 -2.59 -6.61 -6.32
C LEU A 234 -2.95 -7.47 -5.13
N LEU A 235 -4.16 -7.30 -4.57
CA LEU A 235 -4.59 -8.09 -3.41
C LEU A 235 -4.64 -9.58 -3.76
N ASN A 236 -5.25 -9.92 -4.89
CA ASN A 236 -5.34 -11.32 -5.35
C ASN A 236 -3.96 -11.94 -5.57
N THR A 237 -3.00 -11.19 -6.13
CA THR A 237 -1.61 -11.64 -6.28
C THR A 237 -0.92 -11.79 -4.92
N LEU A 238 -1.23 -10.91 -3.98
CA LEU A 238 -0.63 -10.88 -2.66
C LEU A 238 -1.12 -12.02 -1.75
N VAL A 239 -2.35 -12.49 -1.94
CA VAL A 239 -2.94 -13.61 -1.17
C VAL A 239 -2.99 -14.91 -1.97
N ALA A 240 -2.33 -14.97 -3.12
CA ALA A 240 -2.23 -16.20 -3.90
C ALA A 240 -1.50 -17.28 -3.09
N GLY A 241 -1.88 -18.54 -3.31
CA GLY A 241 -1.28 -19.67 -2.60
C GLY A 241 0.20 -19.83 -2.97
N PRO A 242 1.03 -20.44 -2.11
CA PRO A 242 2.49 -20.50 -2.29
C PRO A 242 2.94 -21.15 -3.61
N ASP A 243 2.10 -22.00 -4.21
CA ASP A 243 2.36 -22.66 -5.49
C ASP A 243 2.15 -21.75 -6.71
N ASP A 244 1.58 -20.55 -6.54
CA ASP A 244 1.34 -19.61 -7.64
C ASP A 244 2.66 -19.12 -8.25
N ILE A 245 2.69 -18.96 -9.58
CA ILE A 245 3.87 -18.50 -10.34
C ILE A 245 4.41 -17.17 -9.83
N VAL A 246 3.57 -16.31 -9.26
CA VAL A 246 3.99 -15.04 -8.68
C VAL A 246 4.88 -15.18 -7.43
N HIS A 247 4.97 -16.38 -6.86
CA HIS A 247 5.81 -16.72 -5.71
C HIS A 247 6.97 -17.66 -6.06
N GLN A 248 6.94 -18.26 -7.25
CA GLN A 248 7.99 -19.17 -7.72
C GLN A 248 9.30 -18.45 -8.07
N ASP A 249 9.28 -17.16 -8.41
CA ASP A 249 10.49 -16.37 -8.70
C ASP A 249 11.48 -16.37 -7.52
N PHE A 250 10.99 -16.33 -6.29
CA PHE A 250 11.82 -16.45 -5.08
C PHE A 250 12.40 -17.85 -4.94
N LEU A 251 11.57 -18.88 -5.15
CA LEU A 251 11.99 -20.29 -5.06
C LEU A 251 13.04 -20.62 -6.12
N LEU A 252 12.93 -20.07 -7.34
CA LEU A 252 13.90 -20.26 -8.42
C LEU A 252 15.22 -19.52 -8.16
N ALA A 253 15.17 -18.31 -7.59
CA ALA A 253 16.37 -17.60 -7.16
C ALA A 253 17.12 -18.37 -6.06
N ASN A 254 16.39 -19.01 -5.14
CA ASN A 254 16.97 -19.84 -4.08
C ASN A 254 17.51 -21.18 -4.62
N ALA A 255 16.74 -21.87 -5.47
CA ALA A 255 17.08 -23.20 -5.98
C ALA A 255 18.25 -23.21 -6.98
N THR A 256 18.54 -22.09 -7.64
CA THR A 256 19.65 -22.01 -8.62
C THR A 256 21.00 -21.67 -7.98
N GLY A 257 21.07 -21.45 -6.66
CA GLY A 257 22.31 -21.02 -6.00
C GLY A 257 22.82 -19.65 -6.49
N ALA A 258 22.00 -18.93 -7.26
CA ALA A 258 22.30 -17.62 -7.81
C ALA A 258 22.02 -16.51 -6.78
N LEU A 259 22.44 -16.73 -5.54
CA LEU A 259 22.62 -15.63 -4.61
C LEU A 259 23.65 -14.66 -5.23
N PRO A 260 23.43 -13.34 -5.17
CA PRO A 260 24.49 -12.40 -5.51
C PRO A 260 25.72 -12.68 -4.62
N PRO A 261 26.93 -12.32 -5.10
CA PRO A 261 28.16 -12.52 -4.34
C PRO A 261 28.00 -11.89 -2.96
N ILE A 262 28.04 -12.78 -1.97
CA ILE A 262 28.41 -12.65 -0.56
C ILE A 262 28.76 -11.18 -0.20
N LEU A 263 27.91 -10.56 0.63
CA LEU A 263 28.30 -9.42 1.46
C LEU A 263 29.64 -9.74 2.14
N PRO A 264 30.53 -8.76 2.38
CA PRO A 264 31.83 -9.01 3.03
C PRO A 264 31.70 -9.98 4.21
N GLU A 265 32.65 -10.92 4.34
CA GLU A 265 32.60 -12.13 5.19
C GLU A 265 32.23 -11.90 6.67
N ASP A 266 32.20 -10.65 7.10
CA ASP A 266 31.85 -10.21 8.45
C ASP A 266 30.31 -10.07 8.65
N GLU A 267 29.52 -10.14 7.57
CA GLU A 267 28.04 -10.01 7.56
C GLU A 267 27.35 -11.21 6.89
N VAL A 268 27.93 -12.41 7.05
CA VAL A 268 27.29 -13.66 6.62
C VAL A 268 26.08 -13.92 7.52
N VAL A 269 24.92 -13.42 7.11
CA VAL A 269 23.64 -13.97 7.59
C VAL A 269 23.51 -15.32 6.93
N THR A 270 23.73 -16.39 7.67
CA THR A 270 23.55 -17.75 7.16
C THR A 270 22.10 -17.94 6.70
N LEU A 271 21.86 -18.77 5.68
CA LEU A 271 20.49 -19.13 5.25
C LEU A 271 19.64 -19.71 6.39
N GLU A 272 20.30 -20.25 7.43
CA GLU A 272 19.69 -20.74 8.67
C GLU A 272 19.34 -19.59 9.66
N GLU A 273 20.05 -18.45 9.62
CA GLU A 273 19.69 -17.19 10.32
C GLU A 273 18.76 -16.29 9.50
N PHE A 274 18.58 -16.59 8.22
CA PHE A 274 17.53 -16.08 7.32
C PHE A 274 16.21 -16.82 7.58
N ASP A 275 15.94 -16.99 8.88
CA ASP A 275 15.01 -17.90 9.54
C ASP A 275 13.59 -17.87 8.94
N GLU A 276 12.98 -19.06 8.78
CA GLU A 276 11.54 -19.22 8.54
C GLU A 276 10.72 -18.49 9.62
N ALA A 277 11.28 -18.28 10.82
CA ALA A 277 10.66 -17.47 11.88
C ALA A 277 10.64 -15.95 11.60
N ARG A 278 11.52 -15.41 10.74
CA ARG A 278 11.45 -14.00 10.27
C ARG A 278 10.42 -13.80 9.17
N PHE A 279 10.04 -14.88 8.51
CA PHE A 279 9.03 -14.94 7.48
C PHE A 279 7.73 -15.56 7.99
N ASP A 280 7.31 -15.14 9.19
CA ASP A 280 5.99 -15.51 9.73
C ASP A 280 4.89 -14.90 8.82
N GLY A 281 4.29 -15.75 7.99
CA GLY A 281 3.19 -15.46 7.07
C GLY A 281 3.45 -15.93 5.63
N ASP A 282 2.40 -16.38 4.94
CA ASP A 282 2.54 -16.74 3.52
C ASP A 282 2.90 -15.51 2.68
N ASN A 283 3.78 -15.69 1.70
CA ASN A 283 4.13 -14.70 0.67
C ASN A 283 4.76 -13.38 1.18
N VAL A 284 5.75 -13.49 2.08
CA VAL A 284 6.43 -12.30 2.61
C VAL A 284 7.25 -11.56 1.54
N TYR A 285 7.74 -12.26 0.53
CA TYR A 285 8.52 -11.66 -0.56
C TYR A 285 7.71 -10.60 -1.32
N PHE A 286 6.51 -10.95 -1.79
CA PHE A 286 5.67 -9.97 -2.50
C PHE A 286 5.20 -8.85 -1.55
N GLY A 287 4.99 -9.17 -0.26
CA GLY A 287 4.75 -8.17 0.77
C GLY A 287 5.84 -7.09 0.82
N HIS A 288 7.11 -7.50 0.86
CA HIS A 288 8.25 -6.57 0.83
C HIS A 288 8.39 -5.82 -0.49
N VAL A 289 8.11 -6.48 -1.62
CA VAL A 289 8.06 -5.82 -2.93
C VAL A 289 7.03 -4.69 -2.90
N LEU A 290 5.79 -4.99 -2.50
CA LEU A 290 4.71 -4.01 -2.47
C LEU A 290 5.01 -2.83 -1.51
N GLU A 291 5.60 -3.13 -0.35
CA GLU A 291 6.06 -2.12 0.62
C GLU A 291 6.95 -1.04 -0.02
N ARG A 292 7.87 -1.43 -0.92
CA ARG A 292 8.76 -0.50 -1.64
C ARG A 292 8.08 0.20 -2.81
N MET A 293 6.97 -0.35 -3.31
CA MET A 293 6.29 0.12 -4.50
C MET A 293 5.17 1.12 -4.22
N TRP A 294 4.83 1.42 -2.96
CA TRP A 294 3.83 2.44 -2.64
C TRP A 294 4.18 3.81 -3.23
N SER A 295 5.44 4.22 -3.15
CA SER A 295 5.90 5.51 -3.67
C SER A 295 5.73 5.63 -5.20
N PRO A 296 6.19 4.67 -6.02
CA PRO A 296 5.82 4.59 -7.43
C PRO A 296 4.31 4.50 -7.66
N MET A 297 3.57 3.71 -6.89
CA MET A 297 2.11 3.62 -7.04
C MET A 297 1.42 4.97 -6.88
N PHE A 298 1.99 5.88 -6.09
CA PHE A 298 1.39 7.18 -5.82
C PHE A 298 2.11 8.35 -6.49
N ASP A 299 2.93 8.06 -7.52
CA ASP A 299 3.63 9.07 -8.33
C ASP A 299 4.55 9.98 -7.49
N CYS A 300 5.21 9.40 -6.48
CA CYS A 300 6.09 10.08 -5.54
C CYS A 300 7.42 9.33 -5.44
N TYR A 301 8.12 9.23 -6.56
CA TYR A 301 9.28 8.34 -6.74
C TYR A 301 10.51 9.04 -7.34
N SER A 302 10.50 10.37 -7.44
CA SER A 302 11.62 11.11 -8.04
C SER A 302 12.89 10.95 -7.20
N ALA A 303 13.93 10.34 -7.76
CA ALA A 303 15.26 10.27 -7.16
C ALA A 303 16.01 11.61 -7.15
N ASP A 304 15.35 12.71 -7.53
CA ASP A 304 15.89 14.06 -7.43
C ASP A 304 15.83 14.51 -5.97
N THR A 305 16.78 13.98 -5.19
CA THR A 305 17.00 14.19 -3.75
C THR A 305 17.07 15.66 -3.32
N SER A 306 17.13 16.62 -4.26
CA SER A 306 17.22 18.05 -4.00
C SER A 306 16.06 18.58 -3.17
N MET A 307 14.84 18.04 -3.36
CA MET A 307 13.65 18.50 -2.63
C MET A 307 13.52 17.90 -1.23
N LEU A 308 13.76 16.60 -1.06
CA LEU A 308 13.65 15.95 0.24
C LEU A 308 14.83 16.27 1.16
N ARG A 309 16.06 16.42 0.61
CA ARG A 309 17.19 16.93 1.40
C ARG A 309 16.99 18.38 1.81
N ALA A 310 16.55 19.26 0.90
CA ALA A 310 16.31 20.65 1.26
C ALA A 310 15.21 20.81 2.32
N ALA A 311 14.14 20.00 2.24
CA ALA A 311 13.10 19.98 3.26
C ALA A 311 13.60 19.43 4.60
N TRP A 312 14.40 18.35 4.58
CA TRP A 312 15.01 17.78 5.78
C TRP A 312 16.04 18.71 6.44
N ASP A 313 16.85 19.40 5.64
CA ASP A 313 17.83 20.39 6.11
C ASP A 313 17.11 21.58 6.75
N LEU A 314 15.98 22.03 6.21
CA LEU A 314 15.16 23.09 6.81
C LEU A 314 14.54 22.69 8.15
N VAL A 315 14.18 21.41 8.32
CA VAL A 315 13.62 20.86 9.58
C VAL A 315 14.72 20.68 10.62
N SER A 316 15.83 20.04 10.25
CA SER A 316 16.93 19.71 11.15
C SER A 316 17.72 20.95 11.61
N THR A 317 17.73 22.03 10.83
CA THR A 317 18.40 23.29 11.20
C THR A 317 17.51 24.31 11.92
N GLY A 318 16.23 23.99 12.17
CA GLY A 318 15.28 24.91 12.83
C GLY A 318 14.92 26.15 12.00
N GLN A 319 15.27 26.21 10.71
CA GLN A 319 15.03 27.36 9.84
C GLN A 319 13.57 27.48 9.33
N LEU A 320 12.70 26.57 9.75
CA LEU A 320 11.31 26.45 9.29
C LEU A 320 10.37 27.59 9.70
N GLN A 321 10.79 28.52 10.56
CA GLN A 321 9.91 29.60 11.04
C GLN A 321 9.67 30.74 10.03
N LYS A 322 10.39 30.83 8.89
CA LYS A 322 10.29 32.01 8.00
C LYS A 322 9.88 31.78 6.54
N LYS A 323 9.68 30.55 6.07
CA LYS A 323 9.22 30.29 4.69
C LYS A 323 8.01 29.36 4.66
N GLN A 324 6.88 29.89 5.11
CA GLN A 324 5.59 29.22 5.04
C GLN A 324 4.86 29.64 3.74
N GLN A 325 5.26 29.12 2.57
CA GLN A 325 4.43 29.23 1.35
C GLN A 325 4.84 28.41 0.10
N HIS A 326 5.54 27.28 0.19
CA HIS A 326 5.69 26.41 -0.98
C HIS A 326 5.29 24.96 -0.66
N CYS A 327 4.09 24.59 -1.11
CA CYS A 327 3.67 23.21 -1.21
C CYS A 327 4.39 22.57 -2.40
N GLU A 328 5.51 21.96 -2.08
CA GLU A 328 6.40 21.30 -3.03
C GLU A 328 6.76 19.94 -2.42
N HIS A 329 5.75 19.09 -2.14
CA HIS A 329 5.96 17.70 -1.73
C HIS A 329 5.16 16.82 -2.69
N CYS A 330 5.90 16.11 -3.55
CA CYS A 330 5.42 15.30 -4.68
C CYS A 330 4.39 16.00 -5.58
N GLY A 331 4.74 17.21 -6.01
CA GLY A 331 4.18 17.86 -7.18
C GLY A 331 5.15 17.75 -8.34
N LEU A 332 5.19 16.60 -9.04
CA LEU A 332 5.71 16.60 -10.40
C LEU A 332 4.89 17.62 -11.18
N GLY A 333 5.56 18.68 -11.63
CA GLY A 333 4.95 19.76 -12.35
C GLY A 333 4.22 19.24 -13.57
N ASP A 334 2.89 19.30 -13.51
CA ASP A 334 2.05 19.18 -14.69
C ASP A 334 2.39 20.37 -15.61
N ARG A 335 3.33 20.13 -16.54
CA ARG A 335 3.73 21.10 -17.57
C ARG A 335 2.53 21.49 -18.44
N GLU A 336 1.45 20.70 -18.45
CA GLU A 336 0.22 20.99 -19.18
C GLU A 336 -0.75 21.89 -18.39
N HIS A 337 -0.79 21.78 -17.05
CA HIS A 337 -1.62 22.66 -16.21
C HIS A 337 -1.03 24.06 -15.99
N LYS A 338 0.30 24.18 -15.90
CA LYS A 338 0.95 25.49 -15.74
C LYS A 338 0.70 26.42 -16.95
N GLY A 339 0.49 25.86 -18.14
CA GLY A 339 0.10 26.61 -19.33
C GLY A 339 -1.31 27.21 -19.25
N LYS A 340 -2.28 26.48 -18.69
CA LYS A 340 -3.68 26.94 -18.56
C LYS A 340 -3.88 27.95 -17.42
N LEU A 341 -3.15 27.82 -16.30
CA LEU A 341 -3.21 28.78 -15.20
C LEU A 341 -2.48 30.10 -15.53
N ARG A 342 -1.42 30.10 -16.36
CA ARG A 342 -0.85 31.34 -16.91
C ARG A 342 -1.84 32.07 -17.83
N ALA A 343 -2.57 31.34 -18.67
CA ALA A 343 -3.58 31.92 -19.56
C ALA A 343 -4.79 32.52 -18.83
N LEU A 344 -5.12 32.02 -17.63
CA LEU A 344 -6.15 32.60 -16.74
C LEU A 344 -5.61 33.77 -15.91
N GLY A 345 -4.36 33.70 -15.45
CA GLY A 345 -3.70 34.76 -14.68
C GLY A 345 -3.35 36.01 -15.50
N GLU A 346 -3.03 35.86 -16.78
CA GLU A 346 -2.76 36.99 -17.69
C GLU A 346 -4.03 37.71 -18.14
N ARG A 347 -5.19 37.05 -18.10
CA ARG A 347 -6.48 37.66 -18.40
C ARG A 347 -7.01 38.58 -17.28
N CYS A 348 -6.43 38.49 -16.07
CA CYS A 348 -6.79 39.30 -14.91
C CYS A 348 -5.76 40.40 -14.55
N ARG A 349 -4.65 40.56 -15.30
CA ARG A 349 -3.65 41.62 -15.08
C ARG A 349 -3.76 42.79 -16.06
N GLY A 350 -4.99 43.11 -16.46
CA GLY A 350 -5.26 44.12 -17.48
C GLY A 350 -6.52 44.93 -17.22
N ARG A 351 -6.82 45.32 -15.98
CA ARG A 351 -7.76 46.41 -15.70
C ARG A 351 -7.62 46.90 -14.26
N ARG A 352 -7.25 48.18 -14.10
CA ARG A 352 -7.17 48.90 -12.82
C ARG A 352 -8.54 48.82 -12.11
N MET A 353 -8.59 48.23 -10.92
CA MET A 353 -9.69 48.47 -9.98
C MET A 353 -9.33 49.67 -9.10
N ARG A 354 -9.91 50.83 -9.44
CA ARG A 354 -10.22 51.88 -8.46
C ARG A 354 -11.51 51.49 -7.75
N HIS A 355 -11.58 51.83 -6.47
CA HIS A 355 -12.65 51.69 -5.49
C HIS A 355 -14.05 51.27 -5.99
N CYS A 356 -14.62 50.28 -5.31
CA CYS A 356 -16.08 50.17 -5.16
C CYS A 356 -16.42 50.16 -3.66
N GLN A 357 -16.95 51.29 -3.19
CA GLN A 357 -17.88 51.33 -2.05
C GLN A 357 -19.27 50.86 -2.53
N PRO A 358 -20.15 50.42 -1.62
CA PRO A 358 -21.51 50.03 -1.94
C PRO A 358 -22.48 51.20 -1.75
N ASP A 359 -23.40 51.41 -2.70
CA ASP A 359 -24.69 52.09 -2.50
C ASP A 359 -25.66 51.53 -3.56
N VAL A 360 -26.78 50.89 -3.19
CA VAL A 360 -28.07 51.44 -2.73
C VAL A 360 -28.87 52.13 -3.85
N ALA A 361 -30.01 51.50 -4.16
CA ALA A 361 -31.30 52.01 -4.63
C ALA A 361 -31.41 52.91 -5.88
N GLY A 362 -32.52 52.71 -6.62
CA GLY A 362 -33.13 53.76 -7.43
C GLY A 362 -33.74 53.26 -8.74
N GLY A 363 -35.08 53.19 -8.77
CA GLY A 363 -35.86 52.87 -9.96
C GLY A 363 -35.94 53.99 -11.00
N GLY A 364 -36.60 53.65 -12.10
CA GLY A 364 -36.93 54.48 -13.25
C GLY A 364 -37.39 53.58 -14.38
#